data_AF-A0A7C6IF45-F1
#
_entry.id   AF-A0A7C6IF45-F1
#
_cell.length_a   1.000
_cell.length_b   1.000
_cell.length_c   1.000
_cell.angle_alpha   90.00
_cell.angle_beta   90.00
_cell.angle_gamma   90.00
#
_symmetry.space_group_name_H-M   'P 1'
#
loop_
_entity.id
_entity.type
_entity.pdbx_description
1 polymer ?
#
loop_
_entity_poly.entity_id
_entity_poly.type
_entity_poly.pdbx_seq_one_letter_code
_entity_poly.pdbx_strand_id
1 'polypeptide(L)' 'AAETGKCPVILVDDVLTTGATAAHSVLVLASLGVRADLVLVFANA' A
#
# COMPACT_ATOMS: atom_id res chain seq x y z
N ALA A 1 -14.10 24.30 8.14
CA ALA A 1 -13.05 23.38 8.62
C ALA A 1 -12.15 23.09 7.43
N ALA A 2 -10.83 23.20 7.57
CA ALA A 2 -9.93 22.81 6.49
C ALA A 2 -10.21 21.33 6.17
N GLU A 3 -10.60 21.05 4.94
CA GLU A 3 -10.70 19.68 4.46
C GLU A 3 -9.26 19.15 4.46
N THR A 4 -8.92 18.32 5.45
CA THR A 4 -7.65 17.61 5.48
C THR A 4 -7.69 16.66 4.29
N GLY A 5 -7.25 17.15 3.12
CA GLY A 5 -7.24 16.41 1.88
C GLY A 5 -6.61 15.04 2.13
N LYS A 6 -7.37 13.99 1.83
CA LYS A 6 -6.94 12.60 2.03
C LYS A 6 -5.57 12.41 1.40
N CYS A 7 -4.54 12.25 2.21
CA CYS A 7 -3.18 12.00 1.72
C CYS A 7 -3.13 10.58 1.18
N PRO A 8 -2.78 10.38 -0.11
CA PRO A 8 -2.74 9.05 -0.69
C PRO A 8 -1.62 8.22 -0.06
N VAL A 9 -1.91 6.96 0.28
CA VAL A 9 -0.94 6.01 0.82
C VAL A 9 -0.55 5.02 -0.25
N ILE A 10 0.74 4.96 -0.57
CA ILE A 10 1.30 4.05 -1.55
C ILE A 10 2.14 3.01 -0.80
N LEU A 11 1.78 1.74 -0.94
CA LEU A 11 2.62 0.64 -0.49
C LEU A 11 3.70 0.41 -1.54
N VAL A 12 4.97 0.47 -1.14
CA VAL A 12 6.12 0.27 -2.03
C VAL A 12 6.85 -1.01 -1.62
N ASP A 13 7.19 -1.85 -2.60
CA ASP A 13 7.96 -3.08 -2.43
C ASP A 13 9.08 -3.18 -3.49
N ASP A 14 10.09 -4.00 -3.24
CA ASP A 14 11.22 -4.20 -4.18
C ASP A 14 10.98 -5.37 -5.15
N VAL A 15 10.31 -6.44 -4.73
CA VAL A 15 10.05 -7.60 -5.59
C VAL A 15 8.62 -8.11 -5.43
N LEU A 16 7.93 -8.31 -6.56
CA LEU A 16 6.64 -8.96 -6.59
C LEU A 16 6.80 -10.40 -7.03
N THR A 17 6.54 -11.35 -6.13
CA THR A 17 6.46 -12.77 -6.46
C THR A 17 5.01 -13.17 -6.70
N THR A 18 4.34 -13.75 -5.71
CA THR A 18 2.90 -14.12 -5.77
C THR A 18 1.99 -12.96 -5.40
N GLY A 19 2.55 -11.85 -4.88
CA GLY A 19 1.79 -10.74 -4.31
C GLY A 19 1.19 -11.01 -2.93
N ALA A 20 1.44 -12.18 -2.32
CA ALA A 20 0.92 -12.50 -1.00
C ALA A 20 1.40 -11.51 0.08
N THR A 21 2.66 -11.09 0.03
CA THR A 21 3.21 -10.08 0.95
C THR A 21 2.48 -8.74 0.82
N ALA A 22 2.32 -8.22 -0.40
CA ALA A 22 1.59 -6.98 -0.65
C ALA A 22 0.13 -7.08 -0.18
N ALA A 23 -0.57 -8.18 -0.48
CA ALA A 23 -1.95 -8.39 -0.06
C ALA A 23 -2.09 -8.44 1.47
N HIS A 24 -1.18 -9.14 2.17
CA HIS A 24 -1.16 -9.18 3.62
C HIS A 24 -0.90 -7.80 4.22
N SER A 25 0.06 -7.04 3.69
CA SER A 25 0.34 -5.67 4.12
C SER A 25 -0.86 -4.75 3.92
N VAL A 26 -1.59 -4.86 2.81
CA VAL A 26 -2.85 -4.11 2.58
C VAL A 26 -3.90 -4.46 3.65
N LEU A 27 -4.06 -5.73 3.99
CA LEU A 27 -4.99 -6.16 5.04
C LEU A 27 -4.60 -5.63 6.42
N VAL A 28 -3.31 -5.66 6.75
CA VAL A 28 -2.78 -5.11 8.02
C VAL A 28 -3.02 -3.61 8.07
N LEU A 29 -2.68 -2.86 7.02
CA LEU A 29 -2.94 -1.41 6.95
C LEU A 29 -4.43 -1.10 7.10
N ALA A 30 -5.30 -1.85 6.42
CA ALA A 30 -6.74 -1.68 6.53
C ALA A 30 -7.26 -1.91 7.97
N SER A 31 -6.72 -2.91 8.68
CA SER A 31 -7.04 -3.16 10.09
C SER A 31 -6.62 -2.03 11.03
N LEU A 32 -5.65 -1.20 10.61
CA LEU A 32 -5.19 -0.01 11.32
C LEU A 32 -5.90 1.27 10.86
N GLY A 33 -6.92 1.16 9.98
CA GLY A 33 -7.64 2.31 9.42
C GLY A 33 -6.88 3.04 8.30
N VAL A 34 -5.79 2.47 7.79
CA VAL A 34 -5.01 3.01 6.68
C VAL A 34 -5.41 2.31 5.39
N ARG A 35 -5.97 3.07 4.44
CA ARG A 35 -6.25 2.54 3.10
C ARG A 35 -5.04 2.76 2.20
N ALA A 36 -4.42 1.68 1.74
CA ALA A 36 -3.48 1.75 0.62
C ALA A 36 -4.25 2.05 -0.67
N ASP A 37 -3.88 3.13 -1.36
CA ASP A 37 -4.50 3.56 -2.62
C ASP A 37 -3.81 2.90 -3.84
N LEU A 38 -2.55 2.48 -3.68
CA LEU A 38 -1.73 1.85 -4.70
C LEU A 38 -0.69 0.91 -4.07
N VAL A 39 -0.38 -0.18 -4.75
CA VAL A 39 0.82 -1.01 -4.52
C VAL A 39 1.77 -0.79 -5.70
N LEU A 40 2.97 -0.30 -5.44
CA LEU A 40 4.03 -0.05 -6.42
C LEU A 40 5.21 -0.97 -6.14
N VAL A 41 5.65 -1.74 -7.14
CA VAL A 41 6.77 -2.68 -6.97
C VAL A 41 7.84 -2.43 -8.02
N PHE A 42 9.08 -2.28 -7.57
CA PHE A 42 10.25 -2.02 -8.42
C PHE A 42 11.08 -3.28 -8.66
N ALA A 43 10.59 -4.17 -9.51
CA ALA A 43 11.37 -5.36 -9.88
C ALA A 43 12.57 -4.97 -10.75
N ASN A 44 13.79 -5.18 -10.24
CA ASN A 44 14.99 -5.11 -11.05
C ASN A 44 15.10 -6.40 -11.89
N ALA A 45 15.24 -6.25 -13.21
CA ALA A 45 15.29 -7.37 -14.17
C ALA A 45 16.70 -7.96 -14.30
#